data_AF-A0A177AQI1-F1
#
_entry.id   AF-A0A177AQI1-F1
#
_cell.length_a   1.000
_cell.length_b   1.000
_cell.length_c   1.000
_cell.angle_alpha   90.00
_cell.angle_beta   90.00
_cell.angle_gamma   90.00
#
_symmetry.space_group_name_H-M   'P 1'
#
loop_
_entity.id
_entity.type
_entity.pdbx_description
1 polymer ?
#
loop_
_entity_poly.entity_id
_entity_poly.type
_entity_poly.pdbx_seq_one_letter_code
_entity_poly.pdbx_strand_id
1 'polypeptide(L)'
;MKKTITLNEKLEIIRMLNEGISVKEISTKLNKSTSTIYTVQRNKSKMMDFYKNSNVPEIMGTFQRMRKPKCSVVEKNLYGW
;
A
#
# COMPACT_ATOMS: atom_id res chain seq x y z
N MET A 1 2.70 -18.33 6.79
CA MET A 1 2.26 -16.99 6.33
C MET A 1 3.46 -16.07 6.17
N LYS A 2 3.60 -15.41 5.01
CA LYS A 2 4.65 -14.41 4.77
C LYS A 2 4.35 -13.19 5.66
N LYS A 3 5.15 -12.97 6.72
CA LYS A 3 4.93 -11.92 7.73
C LYS A 3 5.09 -10.50 7.18
N THR A 4 5.83 -10.35 6.09
CA THR A 4 6.16 -9.04 5.52
C THR A 4 5.08 -8.60 4.54
N ILE A 5 4.50 -7.43 4.79
CA ILE A 5 3.66 -6.72 3.84
C ILE A 5 4.49 -5.64 3.14
N THR A 6 4.45 -5.67 1.81
CA THR A 6 5.04 -4.67 0.92
C THR A 6 4.15 -3.43 0.81
N LEU A 7 4.70 -2.33 0.32
CA LEU A 7 3.92 -1.11 0.12
C LEU A 7 2.77 -1.31 -0.87
N ASN A 8 3.02 -1.99 -1.98
CA ASN A 8 1.99 -2.28 -3.00
C ASN A 8 0.83 -3.07 -2.42
N GLU A 9 1.10 -4.07 -1.57
CA GLU A 9 0.05 -4.80 -0.87
C GLU A 9 -0.77 -3.90 0.08
N LYS A 10 -0.14 -2.93 0.76
CA LYS A 10 -0.88 -1.96 1.59
C LYS A 10 -1.77 -1.06 0.74
N LEU A 11 -1.27 -0.58 -0.39
CA LEU A 11 -2.03 0.28 -1.30
C LEU A 11 -3.21 -0.47 -1.91
N GLU A 12 -3.00 -1.73 -2.32
CA GLU A 12 -4.08 -2.59 -2.84
C GLU A 12 -5.16 -2.85 -1.78
N ILE A 13 -4.76 -3.13 -0.53
CA ILE A 13 -5.70 -3.25 0.60
C ILE A 13 -6.52 -1.97 0.76
N ILE A 14 -5.87 -0.79 0.75
CA ILE A 14 -6.56 0.49 0.90
C ILE A 14 -7.51 0.74 -0.26
N ARG A 15 -7.11 0.41 -1.50
CA ARG A 15 -7.95 0.53 -2.69
C ARG A 15 -9.21 -0.33 -2.58
N MET A 16 -9.04 -1.62 -2.29
CA MET A 16 -10.16 -2.56 -2.13
C MET A 16 -11.11 -2.17 -0.99
N LEU A 17 -10.57 -1.63 0.11
CA LEU A 17 -11.39 -1.08 1.21
C LEU A 17 -12.20 0.15 0.77
N ASN A 18 -11.63 1.03 -0.06
CA ASN A 18 -12.35 2.19 -0.60
C ASN A 18 -13.43 1.79 -1.61
N GLU A 19 -13.22 0.70 -2.37
CA GLU A 19 -14.20 0.10 -3.27
C GLU A 19 -15.34 -0.60 -2.51
N GLY A 20 -15.28 -0.69 -1.18
CA GLY A 20 -16.30 -1.32 -0.34
C GLY A 20 -16.19 -2.84 -0.27
N ILE A 21 -15.08 -3.43 -0.74
CA ILE A 21 -14.87 -4.89 -0.68
C ILE A 21 -14.71 -5.33 0.77
N SER A 22 -15.34 -6.46 1.12
CA SER A 22 -15.30 -6.97 2.48
C SER A 22 -13.89 -7.40 2.90
N VAL A 23 -13.53 -7.19 4.17
CA VAL A 23 -12.23 -7.60 4.73
C VAL A 23 -11.97 -9.10 4.56
N LYS A 24 -13.02 -9.92 4.64
CA LYS A 24 -12.94 -11.37 4.45
C LYS A 24 -12.50 -11.73 3.03
N GLU A 25 -13.05 -11.03 2.05
CA GLU A 25 -12.72 -11.23 0.64
C GLU A 25 -11.30 -10.74 0.31
N ILE A 26 -10.89 -9.59 0.85
CA ILE A 26 -9.51 -9.07 0.75
C ILE A 26 -8.52 -10.07 1.38
N SER A 27 -8.88 -10.64 2.52
CA SER A 27 -8.08 -11.64 3.24
C SER A 27 -7.81 -12.87 2.39
N THR A 28 -8.86 -13.41 1.76
CA THR A 28 -8.76 -14.55 0.84
C THR A 28 -7.93 -14.21 -0.39
N LYS A 29 -8.19 -13.05 -1.03
CA LYS A 29 -7.54 -12.65 -2.28
C LYS A 29 -6.03 -12.42 -2.12
N LEU A 30 -5.63 -11.76 -1.03
CA LEU A 30 -4.23 -11.40 -0.77
C LEU A 30 -3.49 -12.42 0.10
N ASN A 31 -4.19 -13.48 0.55
CA ASN A 31 -3.70 -14.47 1.50
C ASN A 31 -3.05 -13.82 2.74
N LYS A 32 -3.76 -12.83 3.30
CA LYS A 32 -3.35 -12.09 4.50
C LYS A 32 -4.35 -12.30 5.61
N SER A 33 -3.90 -12.26 6.86
CA SER A 33 -4.83 -12.27 7.99
C SER A 33 -5.70 -11.03 7.99
N THR A 34 -6.95 -11.18 8.42
CA THR A 34 -7.88 -10.08 8.65
C THR A 34 -7.29 -9.05 9.62
N SER A 35 -6.57 -9.49 10.66
CA SER A 35 -5.86 -8.62 11.60
C SER A 35 -4.85 -7.69 10.92
N THR A 36 -4.17 -8.19 9.90
CA THR A 36 -3.21 -7.41 9.12
C THR A 36 -3.92 -6.36 8.28
N ILE A 37 -5.05 -6.71 7.66
CA ILE A 37 -5.88 -5.79 6.89
C ILE A 37 -6.42 -4.66 7.78
N TYR A 38 -6.96 -4.98 8.95
CA TYR A 38 -7.41 -3.97 9.91
C TYR A 38 -6.27 -3.08 10.41
N THR A 39 -5.06 -3.62 10.55
CA THR A 39 -3.88 -2.83 10.89
C THR A 39 -3.54 -1.82 9.78
N VAL A 40 -3.61 -2.24 8.51
CA VAL A 40 -3.43 -1.34 7.36
C VAL A 40 -4.53 -0.27 7.32
N GLN A 41 -5.78 -0.65 7.53
CA GLN A 41 -6.92 0.27 7.58
C GLN A 41 -6.74 1.33 8.67
N ARG A 42 -6.34 0.93 9.89
CA ARG A 42 -6.09 1.85 11.01
C ARG A 42 -4.95 2.82 10.72
N ASN A 43 -3.92 2.36 10.02
CA ASN A 43 -2.74 3.18 9.68
C ASN A 43 -2.91 3.99 8.38
N LYS A 44 -4.07 3.93 7.72
CA LYS A 44 -4.35 4.62 6.45
C LYS A 44 -4.07 6.12 6.54
N SER A 45 -4.59 6.80 7.57
CA SER A 45 -4.40 8.26 7.74
C SER A 45 -2.91 8.62 7.83
N LYS A 46 -2.18 7.96 8.73
CA LYS A 46 -0.74 8.16 8.91
C LYS A 46 0.06 7.90 7.62
N MET A 47 -0.33 6.90 6.84
CA MET A 47 0.29 6.67 5.53
C MET A 47 0.01 7.83 4.58
N MET A 48 -1.24 8.27 4.46
CA MET A 48 -1.60 9.40 3.59
C MET A 48 -0.93 10.71 4.01
N ASP A 49 -0.88 11.01 5.30
CA ASP A 49 -0.22 12.21 5.84
C ASP A 49 1.29 12.17 5.59
N PHE A 50 1.90 10.99 5.74
CA PHE A 50 3.30 10.78 5.39
C PHE A 50 3.55 11.04 3.90
N TYR A 51 2.71 10.51 3.00
CA TYR A 51 2.87 10.73 1.55
C TYR A 51 2.53 12.16 1.11
N LYS A 52 1.60 12.85 1.77
CA LYS A 52 1.29 14.26 1.50
C LYS A 52 2.42 15.19 1.88
N ASN A 53 3.09 14.92 3.01
CA ASN A 53 4.16 15.76 3.54
C ASN A 53 5.53 15.42 2.96
N SER A 54 5.65 14.25 2.33
CA SER A 54 6.82 13.88 1.56
C SER A 54 6.69 14.53 0.17
N ASN A 55 7.61 15.39 -0.24
CA ASN A 55 7.77 15.69 -1.67
C ASN A 55 8.18 14.37 -2.35
N VAL A 56 7.17 13.62 -2.80
CA VAL A 56 7.24 12.18 -3.12
C VAL A 56 8.35 11.79 -4.12
N PRO A 57 8.87 12.64 -5.03
CA PRO A 57 9.92 12.21 -5.95
C PRO A 57 11.27 11.88 -5.29
N GLU A 58 11.74 12.71 -4.35
CA GLU A 58 13.15 12.65 -3.88
C GLU A 58 13.38 11.63 -2.76
N ILE A 59 12.36 11.36 -1.96
CA ILE A 59 12.47 10.52 -0.75
C ILE A 59 12.31 9.03 -1.11
N MET A 60 11.88 8.69 -2.34
CA MET A 60 11.78 7.29 -2.79
C MET A 60 13.13 6.55 -2.83
N GLY A 61 14.26 7.27 -2.90
CA GLY A 61 15.61 6.70 -2.97
C GLY A 61 16.29 6.38 -1.64
N THR A 62 15.78 6.87 -0.50
CA THR A 62 16.47 6.76 0.80
C THR A 62 16.03 5.54 1.62
N PHE A 63 15.01 4.81 1.17
CA PHE A 63 14.58 3.59 1.84
C PHE A 63 15.48 2.40 1.47
N GLN A 64 16.40 2.04 2.38
CA GLN A 64 17.27 0.84 2.28
C GLN A 64 16.52 -0.48 2.01
N ARG A 65 15.19 -0.51 2.16
CA ARG A 65 14.32 -1.69 1.96
C ARG A 65 13.46 -1.68 0.69
N MET A 66 13.60 -0.70 -0.20
CA MET A 66 12.93 -0.74 -1.51
C MET A 66 13.87 -1.28 -2.58
N ARG A 67 13.56 -2.45 -3.15
CA ARG A 67 14.08 -2.83 -4.47
C ARG A 67 13.56 -1.80 -5.47
N LYS A 68 14.45 -1.18 -6.25
CA LYS A 68 14.07 -0.25 -7.32
C LYS A 68 12.93 -0.86 -8.16
N PRO A 69 11.78 -0.18 -8.31
CA PRO A 69 10.70 -0.70 -9.12
C PRO A 69 11.14 -0.73 -10.58
N LYS A 70 10.99 -1.89 -11.23
CA LYS A 70 11.39 -2.13 -12.63
C LYS A 70 10.23 -1.90 -13.60
N CYS A 71 9.23 -1.09 -13.25
CA CYS A 71 7.97 -1.05 -13.97
C CYS A 71 7.38 0.37 -14.05
N SER A 72 7.33 0.90 -15.27
CA SER A 72 6.72 2.19 -15.65
C SER A 72 5.22 2.29 -15.30
N VAL A 73 4.57 1.15 -15.07
CA VAL A 73 3.14 1.07 -14.71
C VAL A 73 2.87 1.71 -13.33
N VAL A 74 3.86 1.71 -12.42
CA VAL A 74 3.70 2.28 -11.08
C VAL A 74 3.63 3.81 -11.12
N GLU A 75 4.41 4.47 -11.99
CA GLU A 75 4.36 5.93 -12.15
C GLU A 75 3.02 6.38 -12.73
N LYS A 76 2.52 5.69 -13.76
CA LYS A 76 1.28 6.07 -14.46
C LYS A 76 0.04 5.97 -13.56
N ASN A 77 0.00 4.99 -12.66
CA ASN A 77 -1.12 4.78 -11.75
C ASN A 77 -1.05 5.64 -10.48
N LEU A 78 0.12 6.21 -10.15
CA LEU A 78 0.30 7.04 -8.96
C LEU A 78 0.14 8.54 -9.25
N TYR A 79 0.48 8.97 -10.47
CA TYR A 79 0.48 10.38 -10.88
C TYR A 79 -0.60 10.74 -11.92
N GLY A 80 -1.46 9.79 -12.31
CA GLY A 80 -2.54 10.03 -13.28
C GLY A 80 -3.83 10.48 -12.62
N TRP A 81 -3.91 11.75 -12.21
CA TRP A 81 -5.16 12.50 -12.01
C TRP A 81 -5.11 13.75 -12.89
#